data_AF-A0A1B6LGG1-F1
#
_entry.id   AF-A0A1B6LGG1-F1
#
_cell.length_a   1.000
_cell.length_b   1.000
_cell.length_c   1.000
_cell.angle_alpha   90.00
_cell.angle_beta   90.00
_cell.angle_gamma   90.00
#
_symmetry.space_group_name_H-M   'P 1'
#
loop_
_entity.id
_entity.type
_entity.pdbx_description
1 polymer ?
#
loop_
_entity_poly.entity_id
_entity_poly.type
_entity_poly.pdbx_seq_one_letter_code
_entity_poly.pdbx_strand_id
1 'polypeptide(L)'
;NKLSSLTPFQELFSLKKLDISYNCVVELSEVNNLKSVSKCYELNISGNPVCSSIGYRELIIYVLPNLRVLDSVPINCSERVAAKMLLEPDIFTSAQHLRAKIELWNQLACPEINNETVPSDEPPVPLVVLVGSFMNGKEDIAEKLTFKFPDQIYRCKKCTTLPLEKNYSPDNLISVPIDEFNTMIKAGRFIFYYKEVGYFFGVCQDEL
;
A
#
# COMPACT_ATOMS: atom_id res chain seq x y z
N ASN A 1 -17.74 -31.48 -6.42
CA ASN A 1 -17.44 -31.36 -4.96
C ASN A 1 -18.41 -30.34 -4.36
N LYS A 2 -18.49 -30.17 -3.03
CA LYS A 2 -19.36 -29.15 -2.37
C LYS A 2 -18.53 -28.00 -1.79
N LEU A 3 -17.44 -27.64 -2.47
CA LEU A 3 -16.49 -26.68 -1.93
C LEU A 3 -17.11 -25.29 -1.99
N SER A 4 -17.35 -24.69 -0.82
CA SER A 4 -17.95 -23.36 -0.68
C SER A 4 -16.95 -22.29 -0.27
N SER A 5 -15.81 -22.68 0.33
CA SER A 5 -14.75 -21.77 0.77
C SER A 5 -13.40 -22.13 0.16
N LEU A 6 -12.67 -21.10 -0.25
CA LEU A 6 -11.34 -21.16 -0.85
C LEU A 6 -10.22 -20.94 0.18
N THR A 7 -10.57 -20.75 1.45
CA THR A 7 -9.63 -20.63 2.58
C THR A 7 -8.54 -21.72 2.63
N PRO A 8 -8.79 -23.01 2.32
CA PRO A 8 -7.75 -24.04 2.41
C PRO A 8 -6.62 -23.84 1.39
N PHE A 9 -6.85 -23.07 0.32
CA PHE A 9 -5.85 -22.82 -0.72
C PHE A 9 -4.95 -21.63 -0.39
N GLN A 10 -5.25 -20.87 0.67
CA GLN A 10 -4.53 -19.66 1.05
C GLN A 10 -3.05 -19.93 1.37
N GLU A 11 -2.69 -21.13 1.85
CA GLU A 11 -1.31 -21.47 2.20
C GLU A 11 -0.54 -22.15 1.06
N LEU A 12 -1.15 -22.30 -0.12
CA LEU A 12 -0.55 -23.02 -1.24
C LEU A 12 0.27 -22.11 -2.16
N PHE A 13 1.38 -21.57 -1.64
CA PHE A 13 2.24 -20.60 -2.37
C PHE A 13 2.89 -21.14 -3.66
N SER A 14 2.93 -22.46 -3.84
CA SER A 14 3.53 -23.13 -5.01
C SER A 14 2.51 -23.68 -5.99
N LEU A 15 1.22 -23.44 -5.75
CA LEU A 15 0.15 -23.93 -6.62
C LEU A 15 0.23 -23.25 -7.98
N LYS A 16 0.19 -24.06 -9.03
CA LYS A 16 0.43 -23.66 -10.42
C LYS A 16 -0.85 -23.70 -11.25
N LYS A 17 -1.62 -24.76 -11.06
CA LYS A 17 -2.92 -25.00 -11.70
C LYS A 17 -3.92 -25.35 -10.62
N LEU A 18 -5.10 -24.75 -10.66
CA LEU A 18 -6.19 -25.04 -9.75
C LEU A 18 -7.46 -25.26 -10.56
N ASP A 19 -8.02 -26.47 -10.48
CA ASP A 19 -9.34 -26.78 -11.01
C ASP A 19 -10.31 -27.01 -9.84
N ILE A 20 -11.24 -26.09 -9.71
CA ILE A 20 -12.35 -26.09 -8.75
C ILE A 20 -13.67 -25.96 -9.49
N SER A 21 -13.74 -26.45 -10.72
CA SER A 21 -14.98 -26.48 -11.49
C SER A 21 -16.08 -27.32 -10.82
N TYR A 22 -17.34 -26.98 -11.08
CA TYR A 22 -18.53 -27.65 -10.55
C TYR A 22 -18.50 -27.80 -9.01
N ASN A 23 -18.25 -26.68 -8.34
CA ASN A 23 -18.31 -26.54 -6.89
C ASN A 23 -19.42 -25.54 -6.47
N CYS A 24 -19.45 -25.15 -5.20
CA CYS A 24 -20.49 -24.30 -4.63
C CYS A 24 -19.91 -22.98 -4.09
N VAL A 25 -18.93 -22.40 -4.77
CA VAL A 25 -18.40 -21.06 -4.43
C VAL A 25 -19.43 -20.03 -4.86
N VAL A 26 -20.05 -19.37 -3.88
CA VAL A 26 -21.12 -18.38 -4.10
C VAL A 26 -20.59 -16.95 -4.03
N GLU A 27 -19.71 -16.67 -3.07
CA GLU A 27 -19.27 -15.30 -2.81
C GLU A 27 -18.01 -14.94 -3.61
N LEU A 28 -18.00 -13.74 -4.20
CA LEU A 28 -16.79 -13.16 -4.81
C LEU A 28 -15.70 -12.86 -3.79
N SER A 29 -16.06 -12.66 -2.52
CA SER A 29 -15.14 -12.43 -1.40
C SER A 29 -14.12 -13.57 -1.25
N GLU A 30 -14.54 -14.82 -1.53
CA GLU A 30 -13.71 -16.02 -1.46
C GLU A 30 -12.52 -15.99 -2.40
N VAL A 31 -12.62 -15.25 -3.52
CA VAL A 31 -11.49 -15.06 -4.46
C VAL A 31 -10.31 -14.39 -3.75
N ASN A 32 -10.55 -13.54 -2.74
CA ASN A 32 -9.48 -12.90 -1.98
C ASN A 32 -8.60 -13.91 -1.23
N ASN A 33 -9.15 -15.08 -0.88
CA ASN A 33 -8.37 -16.15 -0.24
C ASN A 33 -7.32 -16.75 -1.19
N LEU A 34 -7.48 -16.56 -2.51
CA LEU A 34 -6.49 -16.97 -3.51
C LEU A 34 -5.37 -15.94 -3.72
N LYS A 35 -5.43 -14.75 -3.11
CA LYS A 35 -4.44 -13.67 -3.33
C LYS A 35 -3.01 -14.08 -2.98
N SER A 36 -2.83 -14.96 -2.00
CA SER A 36 -1.54 -15.53 -1.59
C SER A 36 -0.98 -16.52 -2.61
N VAL A 37 -1.83 -17.09 -3.47
CA VAL A 37 -1.49 -18.07 -4.51
C VAL A 37 -0.93 -17.38 -5.76
N SER A 38 0.09 -16.56 -5.56
CA SER A 38 0.69 -15.70 -6.58
C SER A 38 1.33 -16.45 -7.76
N LYS A 39 1.60 -17.76 -7.64
CA LYS A 39 2.22 -18.58 -8.70
C LYS A 39 1.23 -19.37 -9.57
N CYS A 40 -0.07 -19.19 -9.34
CA CYS A 40 -1.11 -19.83 -10.14
C CYS A 40 -1.20 -19.16 -11.52
N TYR A 41 -1.12 -19.96 -12.58
CA TYR A 41 -1.23 -19.49 -13.97
C TYR A 41 -2.45 -20.06 -14.71
N GLU A 42 -3.07 -21.12 -14.20
CA GLU A 42 -4.33 -21.67 -14.72
C GLU A 42 -5.34 -21.88 -13.57
N LEU A 43 -6.50 -21.25 -13.68
CA LEU A 43 -7.61 -21.37 -12.74
C LEU A 43 -8.88 -21.76 -13.52
N ASN A 44 -9.58 -22.78 -13.04
CA ASN A 44 -10.89 -23.16 -13.55
C ASN A 44 -11.88 -23.17 -12.39
N ILE A 45 -12.86 -22.26 -12.41
CA ILE A 45 -13.95 -22.17 -11.43
C ILE A 45 -15.31 -22.24 -12.13
N SER A 46 -15.34 -22.64 -13.40
CA SER A 46 -16.56 -22.88 -14.16
C SER A 46 -17.56 -23.77 -13.42
N GLY A 47 -18.86 -23.51 -13.58
CA GLY A 47 -19.90 -24.28 -12.89
C GLY A 47 -20.05 -23.97 -11.40
N ASN A 48 -19.46 -22.87 -10.91
CA ASN A 48 -19.75 -22.31 -9.59
C ASN A 48 -20.74 -21.13 -9.70
N PRO A 49 -21.61 -20.90 -8.70
CA PRO A 49 -22.54 -19.77 -8.70
C PRO A 49 -21.87 -18.39 -8.84
N VAL A 50 -20.62 -18.24 -8.36
CA VAL A 50 -19.83 -17.01 -8.49
C VAL A 50 -19.61 -16.57 -9.95
N CYS A 51 -19.64 -17.50 -10.92
CA CYS A 51 -19.49 -17.19 -12.34
C CYS A 51 -20.65 -16.34 -12.89
N SER A 52 -21.80 -16.29 -12.21
CA SER A 52 -22.94 -15.45 -12.58
C SER A 52 -22.85 -14.01 -12.04
N SER A 53 -21.88 -13.71 -11.18
CA SER A 53 -21.70 -12.37 -10.61
C SER A 53 -21.10 -11.40 -11.62
N ILE A 54 -21.63 -10.18 -11.67
CA ILE A 54 -21.09 -9.09 -12.50
C ILE A 54 -19.69 -8.72 -11.99
N GLY A 55 -18.70 -8.59 -12.87
CA GLY A 55 -17.33 -8.24 -12.48
C GLY A 55 -16.48 -9.40 -11.98
N TYR A 56 -17.01 -10.64 -12.01
CA TYR A 56 -16.32 -11.86 -11.58
C TYR A 56 -14.94 -12.02 -12.24
N ARG A 57 -14.89 -11.87 -13.57
CA ARG A 57 -13.70 -12.11 -14.37
C ARG A 57 -12.65 -11.04 -14.08
N GLU A 58 -13.06 -9.78 -14.05
CA GLU A 58 -12.24 -8.63 -13.76
C GLU A 58 -11.64 -8.73 -12.35
N LEU A 59 -12.45 -9.12 -11.37
CA LEU A 59 -11.99 -9.32 -9.99
C LEU A 59 -10.91 -10.41 -9.91
N ILE A 60 -11.12 -11.56 -10.54
CA ILE A 60 -10.12 -12.64 -10.53
C ILE A 60 -8.82 -12.21 -11.22
N ILE A 61 -8.92 -11.54 -12.38
CA ILE A 61 -7.75 -11.02 -13.11
C ILE A 61 -6.98 -10.01 -12.25
N TYR A 62 -7.70 -9.19 -11.47
CA TYR A 62 -7.11 -8.21 -10.56
C TYR A 62 -6.46 -8.85 -9.33
N VAL A 63 -7.11 -9.84 -8.71
CA VAL A 63 -6.59 -10.53 -7.51
C VAL A 63 -5.40 -11.43 -7.86
N LEU A 64 -5.42 -12.07 -9.03
CA LEU A 64 -4.38 -13.00 -9.50
C LEU A 64 -3.66 -12.44 -10.75
N PRO A 65 -2.71 -11.51 -10.59
CA PRO A 65 -2.08 -10.84 -11.73
C PRO A 65 -1.24 -11.77 -12.63
N ASN A 66 -0.78 -12.90 -12.09
CA ASN A 66 0.02 -13.91 -12.79
C ASN A 66 -0.82 -14.96 -13.54
N LEU A 67 -2.16 -14.88 -13.43
CA LEU A 67 -3.06 -15.79 -14.11
C LEU A 67 -2.98 -15.60 -15.63
N ARG A 68 -2.87 -16.71 -16.36
CA ARG A 68 -2.80 -16.74 -17.83
C ARG A 68 -4.08 -17.27 -18.45
N VAL A 69 -4.74 -18.21 -17.78
CA VAL A 69 -5.97 -18.84 -18.26
C VAL A 69 -6.98 -18.89 -17.12
N LEU A 70 -8.19 -18.42 -17.39
CA LEU A 70 -9.35 -18.49 -16.50
C LEU A 70 -10.49 -19.20 -17.22
N ASP A 71 -11.01 -20.28 -16.63
CA ASP A 71 -12.12 -21.09 -17.18
C ASP A 71 -11.86 -21.58 -18.61
N SER A 72 -10.64 -22.04 -18.87
CA SER A 72 -10.17 -22.43 -20.22
C SER A 72 -10.13 -21.29 -21.24
N VAL A 73 -10.33 -20.04 -20.83
CA VAL A 73 -10.20 -18.83 -21.68
C VAL A 73 -8.89 -18.11 -21.34
N PRO A 74 -8.00 -17.86 -22.31
CA PRO A 74 -6.78 -17.09 -22.07
C PRO A 74 -7.10 -15.64 -21.70
N ILE A 75 -6.30 -15.05 -20.82
CA ILE A 75 -6.44 -13.65 -20.40
C ILE A 75 -5.56 -12.77 -21.27
N ASN A 76 -6.18 -11.77 -21.91
CA ASN A 76 -5.45 -10.80 -22.72
C ASN A 76 -4.87 -9.66 -21.88
N CYS A 77 -3.82 -9.01 -22.39
CA CYS A 77 -3.24 -7.83 -21.76
C CYS A 77 -4.26 -6.68 -21.61
N SER A 78 -5.15 -6.50 -22.59
CA SER A 78 -6.19 -5.47 -22.55
C SER A 78 -7.19 -5.68 -21.41
N GLU A 79 -7.62 -6.93 -21.18
CA GLU A 79 -8.49 -7.29 -20.06
C GLU A 79 -7.80 -7.01 -18.72
N ARG A 80 -6.50 -7.28 -18.62
CA ARG A 80 -5.72 -7.00 -17.42
C ARG A 80 -5.64 -5.50 -17.12
N VAL A 81 -5.42 -4.67 -18.14
CA VAL A 81 -5.39 -3.21 -18.00
C VAL A 81 -6.78 -2.69 -17.61
N ALA A 82 -7.84 -3.19 -18.25
CA ALA A 82 -9.21 -2.81 -17.94
C ALA A 82 -9.61 -3.19 -16.51
N ALA A 83 -9.32 -4.42 -16.07
CA ALA A 83 -9.58 -4.88 -14.71
C ALA A 83 -8.82 -4.05 -13.67
N LYS A 84 -7.55 -3.73 -13.95
CA LYS A 84 -6.74 -2.86 -13.09
C LYS A 84 -7.35 -1.46 -13.00
N MET A 85 -7.69 -0.85 -14.13
CA MET A 85 -8.29 0.48 -14.16
C MET A 85 -9.67 0.54 -13.47
N LEU A 86 -10.44 -0.55 -13.54
CA LEU A 86 -11.77 -0.64 -12.93
C LEU A 86 -11.71 -0.81 -11.40
N LEU A 87 -10.75 -1.58 -10.90
CA LEU A 87 -10.69 -2.02 -9.50
C LEU A 87 -9.61 -1.31 -8.68
N GLU A 88 -8.61 -0.71 -9.31
CA GLU A 88 -7.63 0.11 -8.62
C GLU A 88 -8.31 1.43 -8.17
N PRO A 89 -8.32 1.73 -6.87
CA PRO A 89 -8.91 2.97 -6.38
C PRO A 89 -8.15 4.16 -6.96
N ASP A 90 -8.88 5.23 -7.29
CA ASP A 90 -8.28 6.47 -7.74
C ASP A 90 -7.40 7.08 -6.64
N ILE A 91 -6.54 8.03 -7.04
CA ILE A 91 -5.55 8.65 -6.16
C ILE A 91 -6.23 9.28 -4.92
N PHE A 92 -7.41 9.88 -5.11
CA PHE A 92 -8.14 10.52 -4.03
C PHE A 92 -8.71 9.51 -3.04
N THR A 93 -9.39 8.46 -3.52
CA THR A 93 -9.89 7.37 -2.65
C THR A 93 -8.74 6.66 -1.93
N SER A 94 -7.62 6.44 -2.62
CA SER A 94 -6.41 5.87 -2.01
C SER A 94 -5.85 6.75 -0.89
N ALA A 95 -5.78 8.07 -1.11
CA ALA A 95 -5.33 9.03 -0.10
C ALA A 95 -6.29 9.12 1.09
N GLN A 96 -7.60 9.05 0.86
CA GLN A 96 -8.60 9.03 1.93
C GLN A 96 -8.51 7.77 2.79
N HIS A 97 -8.41 6.59 2.17
CA HIS A 97 -8.22 5.33 2.90
C HIS A 97 -6.95 5.34 3.74
N LEU A 98 -5.86 5.85 3.18
CA LEU A 98 -4.59 6.01 3.88
C LEU A 98 -4.72 6.96 5.08
N ARG A 99 -5.36 8.11 4.90
CA ARG A 99 -5.62 9.07 5.98
C ARG A 99 -6.47 8.46 7.09
N ALA A 100 -7.56 7.78 6.75
CA ALA A 100 -8.42 7.11 7.71
C ALA A 100 -7.67 6.02 8.48
N LYS A 101 -6.79 5.28 7.80
CA LYS A 101 -5.94 4.28 8.43
C LYS A 101 -4.96 4.90 9.43
N ILE A 102 -4.27 6.00 9.06
CA ILE A 102 -3.35 6.71 9.97
C ILE A 102 -4.11 7.24 11.19
N GLU A 103 -5.26 7.87 10.97
CA GLU A 103 -6.11 8.38 12.06
C GLU A 103 -6.51 7.27 13.04
N LEU A 104 -6.93 6.11 12.52
CA LEU A 104 -7.25 4.95 13.35
C LEU A 104 -6.04 4.47 14.15
N TRP A 105 -4.86 4.38 13.53
CA TRP A 105 -3.65 3.97 14.26
C TRP A 105 -3.26 4.99 15.32
N ASN A 106 -3.42 6.29 15.07
CA ASN A 106 -3.16 7.32 16.06
C ASN A 106 -4.10 7.21 17.27
N GLN A 107 -5.37 6.89 17.05
CA GLN A 107 -6.34 6.69 18.13
C GLN A 107 -6.09 5.41 18.94
N LEU A 108 -5.55 4.37 18.30
CA LEU A 108 -5.21 3.10 18.93
C LEU A 108 -3.82 3.12 19.60
N ALA A 109 -2.92 3.99 19.13
CA ALA A 109 -1.59 4.14 19.69
C ALA A 109 -1.71 4.69 21.11
N CYS A 110 -0.91 4.15 22.02
CA CYS A 110 -0.73 4.77 23.33
C CYS A 110 0.09 6.04 23.10
N PRO A 111 -0.39 7.23 23.46
CA PRO A 111 0.41 8.44 23.34
C PRO A 111 1.67 8.26 24.18
N GLU A 112 2.83 8.34 23.53
CA GLU A 112 4.10 8.45 24.24
C GLU A 112 4.10 9.84 24.87
N ILE A 113 3.78 9.92 26.18
CA ILE A 113 3.89 11.17 26.94
C ILE A 113 5.40 11.43 27.12
N ASN A 114 5.98 12.10 26.13
CA ASN A 114 7.34 12.59 26.16
C ASN A 114 7.39 13.92 26.94
N ASN A 115 8.44 14.12 27.73
CA ASN A 115 8.67 15.37 28.49
C ASN A 115 8.94 16.59 27.58
N GLU A 116 8.93 16.41 26.26
CA GLU A 116 9.11 17.43 25.23
C GLU A 116 7.77 17.98 24.69
N THR A 117 6.63 17.62 25.30
CA THR A 117 5.38 18.34 25.03
C THR A 117 5.60 19.81 25.35
N VAL A 118 5.66 20.61 24.28
CA VAL A 118 5.80 22.07 24.35
C VAL A 118 4.78 22.59 25.37
N PRO A 119 5.18 23.41 26.36
CA PRO A 119 4.23 23.99 27.30
C PRO A 119 3.11 24.66 26.50
N SER A 120 1.87 24.51 26.94
CA SER A 120 0.66 25.01 26.25
C SER A 120 0.68 26.51 25.89
N ASP A 121 1.65 27.25 26.42
CA ASP A 121 1.82 28.69 26.28
C ASP A 121 2.71 29.10 25.10
N GLU A 122 3.43 28.18 24.45
CA GLU A 122 4.19 28.45 23.23
C GLU A 122 3.39 28.05 21.97
N PRO A 123 3.34 28.90 20.93
CA PRO A 123 2.68 28.53 19.69
C PRO A 123 3.44 27.37 19.02
N PRO A 124 2.73 26.37 18.46
CA PRO A 124 3.37 25.24 17.79
C PRO A 124 4.22 25.73 16.61
N VAL A 125 5.36 25.08 16.40
CA VAL A 125 6.27 25.41 15.29
C VAL A 125 5.48 25.32 13.96
N PRO A 126 5.50 26.37 13.12
CA PRO A 126 4.68 26.39 11.92
C PRO A 126 5.19 25.37 10.89
N LEU A 127 4.37 24.37 10.59
CA LEU A 127 4.66 23.39 9.55
C LEU A 127 4.48 24.00 8.15
N VAL A 128 5.54 24.02 7.36
CA VAL A 128 5.52 24.49 5.96
C VAL A 128 5.50 23.30 5.01
N VAL A 129 4.46 23.19 4.18
CA VAL A 129 4.31 22.12 3.18
C VAL A 129 4.40 22.69 1.77
N LEU A 130 5.42 22.28 1.02
CA LEU A 130 5.59 22.67 -0.39
C LEU A 130 4.80 21.75 -1.32
N VAL A 131 3.71 22.26 -1.91
CA VAL A 131 2.83 21.51 -2.83
C VAL A 131 3.03 21.94 -4.29
N GLY A 132 2.71 21.06 -5.25
CA GLY A 132 2.82 21.33 -6.68
C GLY A 132 2.90 20.07 -7.56
N SER A 133 3.00 20.22 -8.88
CA SER A 133 3.16 19.09 -9.81
C SER A 133 4.56 18.46 -9.72
N PHE A 134 4.68 17.27 -10.30
CA PHE A 134 5.96 16.56 -10.46
C PHE A 134 6.94 17.44 -11.26
N MET A 135 8.25 17.36 -10.93
CA MET A 135 9.36 18.12 -11.56
C MET A 135 9.44 19.64 -11.32
N ASN A 136 8.64 20.23 -10.44
CA ASN A 136 8.70 21.69 -10.20
C ASN A 136 9.83 22.14 -9.23
N GLY A 137 10.88 21.34 -9.04
CA GLY A 137 12.03 21.73 -8.21
C GLY A 137 11.72 22.02 -6.73
N LYS A 138 10.62 21.47 -6.19
CA LYS A 138 10.24 21.69 -4.77
C LYS A 138 11.34 21.25 -3.81
N GLU A 139 12.02 20.15 -4.14
CA GLU A 139 13.13 19.64 -3.35
C GLU A 139 14.31 20.61 -3.38
N ASP A 140 14.62 21.20 -4.54
CA ASP A 140 15.65 22.24 -4.69
C ASP A 140 15.30 23.53 -3.93
N ILE A 141 14.02 23.89 -3.90
CA ILE A 141 13.53 25.04 -3.12
C ILE A 141 13.69 24.76 -1.63
N ALA A 142 13.28 23.58 -1.17
CA ALA A 142 13.45 23.16 0.23
C ALA A 142 14.94 23.16 0.64
N GLU A 143 15.82 22.66 -0.23
CA GLU A 143 17.26 22.65 -0.02
C GLU A 143 17.84 24.06 0.05
N LYS A 144 17.49 24.94 -0.89
CA LYS A 144 17.92 26.35 -0.89
C LYS A 144 17.43 27.11 0.34
N LEU A 145 16.21 26.84 0.79
CA LEU A 145 15.65 27.46 1.99
C LEU A 145 16.40 27.01 3.25
N THR A 146 16.67 25.70 3.37
CA THR A 146 17.44 25.14 4.49
C THR A 146 18.86 25.70 4.53
N PHE A 147 19.51 25.82 3.35
CA PHE A 147 20.85 26.40 3.26
C PHE A 147 20.87 27.90 3.59
N LYS A 148 19.84 28.65 3.21
CA LYS A 148 19.75 30.10 3.43
C LYS A 148 19.39 30.45 4.88
N PHE A 149 18.64 29.60 5.56
CA PHE A 149 18.15 29.84 6.93
C PHE A 149 18.31 28.60 7.83
N PRO A 150 19.54 28.17 8.14
CA PRO A 150 19.79 26.95 8.90
C PRO A 150 19.24 27.00 10.34
N ASP A 151 19.21 28.17 10.96
CA ASP A 151 18.75 28.34 12.35
C ASP A 151 17.22 28.51 12.47
N GLN A 152 16.50 28.66 11.35
CA GLN A 152 15.05 28.90 11.35
C GLN A 152 14.25 27.81 10.62
N ILE A 153 14.90 27.03 9.75
CA ILE A 153 14.25 26.03 8.92
C ILE A 153 14.88 24.67 9.20
N TYR A 154 14.12 23.82 9.88
CA TYR A 154 14.42 22.40 9.99
C TYR A 154 13.74 21.64 8.86
N ARG A 155 14.49 20.76 8.18
CA ARG A 155 13.96 19.89 7.13
C ARG A 155 13.77 18.49 7.69
N CYS A 156 12.51 18.08 7.81
CA CYS A 156 12.15 16.75 8.30
C CYS A 156 12.75 15.64 7.42
N LYS A 157 13.31 14.62 8.07
CA LYS A 157 13.81 13.42 7.39
C LYS A 157 12.66 12.48 7.06
N LYS A 158 12.74 11.83 5.90
CA LYS A 158 11.73 10.85 5.44
C LYS A 158 12.26 9.44 5.68
N CYS A 159 11.50 8.62 6.39
CA CYS A 159 11.77 7.18 6.48
C CYS A 159 11.37 6.48 5.19
N THR A 160 12.19 5.56 4.70
CA THR A 160 11.92 4.80 3.48
C THR A 160 12.34 3.34 3.62
N THR A 161 11.64 2.44 2.92
CA THR A 161 12.06 1.04 2.78
C THR A 161 13.01 0.81 1.61
N LEU A 162 13.39 1.87 0.90
CA LEU A 162 14.39 1.83 -0.16
C LEU A 162 15.78 1.57 0.45
N PRO A 163 16.48 0.49 0.08
CA PRO A 163 17.84 0.27 0.55
C PRO A 163 18.75 1.37 0.00
N LEU A 164 19.18 2.28 0.88
CA LEU A 164 20.15 3.31 0.54
C LEU A 164 21.54 2.67 0.49
N GLU A 165 22.13 2.59 -0.70
CA GLU A 165 23.56 2.27 -0.82
C GLU A 165 24.38 3.39 -0.15
N LYS A 166 25.46 3.03 0.55
CA LYS A 166 26.28 3.91 1.42
C LYS A 166 26.82 5.18 0.74
N ASN A 167 26.75 5.30 -0.58
CA ASN A 167 27.30 6.42 -1.37
C ASN A 167 26.25 7.44 -1.84
N TYR A 168 24.96 7.17 -1.66
CA TYR A 168 23.85 8.02 -2.09
C TYR A 168 22.77 8.12 -1.01
N SER A 169 23.17 8.31 0.25
CA SER A 169 22.23 8.73 1.28
C SER A 169 22.05 10.25 1.16
N PRO A 170 20.98 10.76 0.53
CA PRO A 170 20.64 12.17 0.71
C PRO A 170 20.37 12.36 2.21
N ASP A 171 20.88 13.45 2.80
CA ASP A 171 20.79 13.77 4.24
C ASP A 171 19.37 13.74 4.83
N ASN A 172 18.36 13.67 3.95
CA ASN A 172 16.94 13.75 4.27
C ASN A 172 16.19 12.40 4.14
N LEU A 173 16.88 11.27 3.93
CA LEU A 173 16.27 9.93 3.89
C LEU A 173 16.85 9.01 4.97
N ILE A 174 15.98 8.29 5.67
CA ILE A 174 16.33 7.26 6.64
C ILE A 174 15.85 5.91 6.10
N SER A 175 16.78 5.01 5.74
CA SER A 175 16.44 3.66 5.29
C SER A 175 16.07 2.78 6.48
N VAL A 176 14.89 2.17 6.44
CA VAL A 176 14.34 1.30 7.47
C VAL A 176 13.84 0.00 6.82
N PRO A 177 14.13 -1.19 7.36
CA PRO A 177 13.57 -2.44 6.87
C PRO A 177 12.03 -2.43 6.83
N ILE A 178 11.43 -3.17 5.90
CA ILE A 178 9.96 -3.22 5.76
C ILE A 178 9.25 -3.68 7.04
N ASP A 179 9.85 -4.60 7.81
CA ASP A 179 9.27 -5.13 9.04
C ASP A 179 9.23 -4.07 10.16
N GLU A 180 10.29 -3.28 10.27
CA GLU A 180 10.38 -2.16 11.20
C GLU A 180 9.44 -1.03 10.78
N PHE A 181 9.39 -0.69 9.49
CA PHE A 181 8.45 0.30 8.96
C PHE A 181 6.99 -0.09 9.26
N ASN A 182 6.64 -1.37 9.09
CA ASN A 182 5.31 -1.87 9.44
C ASN A 182 5.02 -1.79 10.94
N THR A 183 6.04 -1.97 11.79
CA THR A 183 5.92 -1.82 13.24
C THR A 183 5.67 -0.35 13.60
N MET A 184 6.38 0.58 12.98
CA MET A 184 6.20 2.02 13.15
C MET A 184 4.79 2.49 12.71
N ILE A 185 4.24 1.94 11.62
CA ILE A 185 2.84 2.20 11.22
C ILE A 185 1.88 1.76 12.32
N LYS A 186 2.03 0.55 12.83
CA LYS A 186 1.14 -0.01 13.87
C LYS A 186 1.26 0.73 15.20
N ALA A 187 2.43 1.30 15.47
CA ALA A 187 2.67 2.14 16.63
C ALA A 187 2.13 3.57 16.48
N GLY A 188 1.55 3.95 15.32
CA GLY A 188 1.03 5.29 15.08
C GLY A 188 2.12 6.37 14.97
N ARG A 189 3.36 6.00 14.65
CA ARG A 189 4.51 6.94 14.65
C ARG A 189 4.61 7.82 13.41
N PHE A 190 3.77 7.61 12.39
CA PHE A 190 3.81 8.38 11.14
C PHE A 190 2.75 9.50 11.11
N ILE A 191 3.14 10.68 10.64
CA ILE A 191 2.21 11.75 10.27
C ILE A 191 1.53 11.42 8.95
N PHE A 192 2.34 11.01 7.97
CA PHE A 192 1.90 10.48 6.70
C PHE A 192 2.92 9.50 6.14
N TYR A 193 2.44 8.53 5.36
CA TYR A 193 3.29 7.63 4.59
C TYR A 193 2.60 7.28 3.27
N TYR A 194 3.35 6.98 2.23
CA TYR A 194 2.84 6.60 0.91
C TYR A 194 3.73 5.51 0.29
N LYS A 195 3.25 4.90 -0.79
CA LYS A 195 3.99 3.89 -1.54
C LYS A 195 4.29 4.39 -2.94
N GLU A 196 5.55 4.37 -3.33
CA GLU A 196 6.02 4.79 -4.65
C GLU A 196 7.03 3.77 -5.19
N VAL A 197 6.82 3.31 -6.43
CA VAL A 197 7.70 2.34 -7.13
C VAL A 197 8.01 1.07 -6.29
N GLY A 198 7.04 0.62 -5.48
CA GLY A 198 7.19 -0.59 -4.67
C GLY A 198 7.76 -0.36 -3.27
N TYR A 199 8.30 0.82 -2.97
CA TYR A 199 8.86 1.18 -1.67
C TYR A 199 7.91 2.09 -0.89
N PHE A 200 7.98 2.02 0.43
CA PHE A 200 7.25 2.92 1.30
C PHE A 200 8.13 4.11 1.67
N PHE A 201 7.49 5.27 1.81
CA PHE A 201 8.07 6.53 2.25
C PHE A 201 7.15 7.14 3.30
N GLY A 202 7.67 7.78 4.34
CA GLY A 202 6.85 8.46 5.34
C GLY A 202 7.64 9.41 6.21
N VAL A 203 6.94 10.30 6.92
CA VAL A 203 7.54 11.23 7.89
C VAL A 203 6.99 10.90 9.28
N CYS A 204 7.91 10.72 10.23
CA CYS A 204 7.57 10.38 11.61
C CYS A 204 7.11 11.61 12.39
N GLN A 205 6.31 11.38 13.43
CA GLN A 205 5.90 12.43 14.36
C GLN A 205 7.09 13.01 15.12
N ASP A 206 8.13 12.20 15.39
CA ASP A 206 9.37 12.61 16.05
C ASP A 206 10.18 13.68 15.28
N GLU A 207 9.82 13.96 14.02
CA GLU A 207 10.47 14.99 13.18
C GLU A 207 9.75 16.35 13.25
N LEU A 208 8.67 16.47 14.03
CA LEU A 208 7.96 17.72 14.33
C LEU A 208 8.28 18.18 15.76
#